data_AF-A0A519MN44-F1
#
_entry.id   AF-A0A519MN44-F1
#
_cell.length_a   1.000
_cell.length_b   1.000
_cell.length_c   1.000
_cell.angle_alpha   90.00
_cell.angle_beta   90.00
_cell.angle_gamma   90.00
#
_symmetry.space_group_name_H-M   'P 1'
#
loop_
_entity.id
_entity.type
_entity.pdbx_description
1 polymer ?
#
loop_
_entity_poly.entity_id
_entity_poly.type
_entity_poly.pdbx_seq_one_letter_code
_entity_poly.pdbx_strand_id
1 'polypeptide(L)'
;MIVSPDDLRVASEEHQLETWDGLTAKLAQVRQMLGSGLDDAAAVFLWAIFDGAMRRLALTTGTPVERLPEFKMMNELYTLGFMSVTEFQIAKKFIQVHNRVAHGFRSDDRTNVVKSFAKLLSELVANWRTESGRSSEAP
;
A
#
# COMPACT_ATOMS: atom_id res chain seq x y z
N MET A 1 -6.19 16.27 -40.31
CA MET A 1 -6.63 16.01 -38.91
C MET A 1 -5.38 16.01 -38.06
N ILE A 2 -5.03 17.17 -37.50
CA ILE A 2 -3.88 17.33 -36.61
C ILE A 2 -4.40 17.00 -35.22
N VAL A 3 -3.93 15.90 -34.63
CA VAL A 3 -4.20 15.58 -33.24
C VAL A 3 -3.33 16.52 -32.41
N SER A 4 -3.95 17.31 -31.53
CA SER A 4 -3.23 18.27 -30.68
C SER A 4 -2.49 17.48 -29.57
N PRO A 5 -1.29 17.90 -29.13
CA PRO A 5 -0.57 17.22 -28.04
C PRO A 5 -1.36 17.16 -26.71
N ASP A 6 -2.38 18.01 -26.56
CA ASP A 6 -3.25 18.07 -25.39
C ASP A 6 -4.21 16.88 -25.24
N ASP A 7 -4.46 16.11 -26.32
CA ASP A 7 -5.31 14.91 -26.26
C ASP A 7 -4.57 13.69 -25.65
N LEU A 8 -3.27 13.84 -25.34
CA LEU A 8 -2.44 12.85 -24.64
C LEU A 8 -2.32 13.11 -23.13
N ARG A 9 -3.20 13.91 -22.54
CA ARG A 9 -3.42 13.87 -21.08
C ARG A 9 -4.00 12.50 -20.73
N VAL A 10 -3.12 11.49 -20.63
CA VAL A 10 -3.27 10.36 -19.71
C VAL A 10 -3.88 10.98 -18.46
N ALA A 11 -5.15 10.65 -18.16
CA ALA A 11 -5.79 11.10 -16.94
C ALA A 11 -4.75 10.94 -15.82
N SER A 12 -4.33 12.04 -15.19
CA SER A 12 -3.13 12.03 -14.35
C SER A 12 -3.22 10.85 -13.41
N GLU A 13 -2.16 10.04 -13.31
CA GLU A 13 -2.15 8.77 -12.56
C GLU A 13 -2.74 8.95 -11.14
N GLU A 14 -2.63 10.16 -10.60
CA GLU A 14 -3.32 10.69 -9.41
C GLU A 14 -4.82 10.39 -9.33
N HIS A 15 -5.58 10.60 -10.41
CA HIS A 15 -7.03 10.39 -10.47
C HIS A 15 -7.42 8.90 -10.45
N GLN A 16 -6.46 8.01 -10.68
CA GLN A 16 -6.67 6.56 -10.65
C GLN A 16 -6.23 5.94 -9.32
N LEU A 17 -5.51 6.68 -8.46
CA LEU A 17 -5.08 6.19 -7.15
C LEU A 17 -6.20 6.27 -6.11
N GLU A 18 -6.38 5.17 -5.38
CA GLU A 18 -7.32 5.07 -4.28
C GLU A 18 -7.13 6.18 -3.25
N THR A 19 -8.23 6.72 -2.74
CA THR A 19 -8.20 7.75 -1.69
C THR A 19 -7.81 7.20 -0.33
N TRP A 20 -7.32 8.04 0.59
CA TRP A 20 -7.07 7.60 1.97
C TRP A 20 -8.32 7.02 2.64
N ASP A 21 -9.49 7.62 2.37
CA ASP A 21 -10.78 7.10 2.85
C ASP A 21 -11.14 5.77 2.16
N GLY A 22 -10.89 5.65 0.85
CA GLY A 22 -11.06 4.41 0.09
C GLY A 22 -10.18 3.27 0.62
N LEU A 23 -8.89 3.54 0.88
CA LEU A 23 -7.96 2.58 1.49
C LEU A 23 -8.42 2.16 2.89
N THR A 24 -8.92 3.10 3.70
CA THR A 24 -9.48 2.81 5.03
C THR A 24 -10.71 1.91 4.94
N ALA A 25 -11.61 2.17 3.98
CA ALA A 25 -12.78 1.32 3.74
C ALA A 25 -12.39 -0.08 3.29
N LYS A 26 -11.40 -0.22 2.40
CA LYS A 26 -10.87 -1.53 1.98
C LYS A 26 -10.22 -2.29 3.14
N LEU A 27 -9.51 -1.61 4.05
CA LEU A 27 -8.98 -2.23 5.28
C LEU A 27 -10.10 -2.75 6.20
N ALA A 28 -11.25 -2.08 6.27
CA ALA A 28 -12.41 -2.58 7.00
C ALA A 28 -12.95 -3.89 6.37
N GLN A 29 -12.97 -3.99 5.04
CA GLN A 29 -13.35 -5.23 4.33
C GLN A 29 -12.36 -6.37 4.64
N VAL A 30 -11.06 -6.10 4.65
CA VAL A 30 -10.03 -7.08 5.05
C VAL A 30 -10.28 -7.61 6.46
N ARG A 31 -10.67 -6.75 7.41
CA ARG A 31 -11.00 -7.19 8.78
C ARG A 31 -12.18 -8.17 8.80
N GLN A 32 -13.18 -7.97 7.94
CA GLN A 32 -14.29 -8.91 7.78
C GLN A 32 -13.81 -10.25 7.20
N MET A 33 -12.95 -10.22 6.17
CA MET A 33 -12.36 -11.44 5.60
C MET A 33 -11.59 -12.25 6.64
N LEU A 34 -10.75 -11.58 7.43
CA LEU A 34 -9.99 -12.21 8.53
C LEU A 34 -10.90 -12.76 9.63
N GLY A 35 -12.01 -12.09 9.94
CA GLY A 35 -13.02 -12.58 10.88
C GLY A 35 -13.73 -13.86 10.40
N SER A 36 -13.86 -14.02 9.09
CA SER A 36 -14.46 -15.20 8.45
C SER A 36 -13.44 -16.30 8.10
N GLY A 37 -12.17 -16.17 8.50
CA GLY A 37 -11.11 -17.14 8.22
C GLY A 37 -10.62 -17.15 6.75
N LEU A 38 -10.94 -16.13 5.97
CA LEU A 38 -10.55 -15.99 4.57
C LEU A 38 -9.15 -15.37 4.42
N ASP A 39 -8.15 -15.97 5.06
CA ASP A 39 -6.80 -15.40 5.20
C ASP A 39 -6.07 -15.25 3.85
N ASP A 40 -6.26 -16.19 2.92
CA ASP A 40 -5.64 -16.13 1.58
C ASP A 40 -6.19 -14.97 0.75
N ALA A 41 -7.52 -14.78 0.76
CA ALA A 41 -8.16 -13.64 0.11
C ALA A 41 -7.73 -12.32 0.77
N ALA A 42 -7.68 -12.30 2.11
CA ALA A 42 -7.21 -11.14 2.86
C ALA A 42 -5.76 -10.78 2.50
N ALA A 43 -4.87 -11.76 2.31
CA ALA A 43 -3.49 -11.51 1.90
C ALA A 43 -3.41 -10.84 0.52
N VAL A 44 -4.17 -11.31 -0.46
CA VAL A 44 -4.20 -10.70 -1.81
C VAL A 44 -4.73 -9.27 -1.75
N PHE A 45 -5.81 -9.03 -1.01
CA PHE A 45 -6.38 -7.69 -0.85
C PHE A 45 -5.44 -6.73 -0.12
N LEU A 46 -4.77 -7.20 0.94
CA LEU A 46 -3.81 -6.39 1.69
C LEU A 46 -2.63 -5.93 0.84
N TRP A 47 -2.16 -6.77 -0.08
CA TRP A 47 -1.10 -6.38 -1.01
C TRP A 47 -1.52 -5.20 -1.89
N ALA A 48 -2.71 -5.26 -2.48
CA ALA A 48 -3.24 -4.18 -3.31
C ALA A 48 -3.44 -2.87 -2.52
N ILE A 49 -3.91 -2.96 -1.26
CA ILE A 49 -4.04 -1.79 -0.38
C ILE A 49 -2.67 -1.21 -0.06
N PHE A 50 -1.67 -2.05 0.22
CA PHE A 50 -0.33 -1.59 0.56
C PHE A 50 0.33 -0.86 -0.61
N ASP A 51 0.27 -1.42 -1.82
CA ASP A 51 0.77 -0.75 -3.03
C ASP A 51 0.06 0.61 -3.25
N GLY A 52 -1.27 0.63 -3.17
CA GLY A 52 -2.04 1.86 -3.28
C GLY A 52 -1.67 2.91 -2.23
N ALA A 53 -1.42 2.49 -0.98
CA ALA A 53 -1.00 3.38 0.10
C ALA A 53 0.41 3.95 -0.13
N MET A 54 1.36 3.12 -0.56
CA MET A 54 2.73 3.57 -0.87
C MET A 54 2.74 4.57 -2.03
N ARG A 55 1.98 4.28 -3.11
CA ARG A 55 1.83 5.18 -4.26
C ARG A 55 1.21 6.51 -3.90
N ARG A 56 0.15 6.48 -3.07
CA ARG A 56 -0.48 7.72 -2.61
C ARG A 56 0.42 8.53 -1.69
N LEU A 57 1.15 7.89 -0.78
CA LEU A 57 2.13 8.58 0.05
C LEU A 57 3.16 9.29 -0.84
N ALA A 58 3.78 8.56 -1.76
CA ALA A 58 4.78 9.07 -2.68
C ALA A 58 4.31 10.32 -3.44
N LEU A 59 3.09 10.25 -3.98
CA LEU A 59 2.47 11.38 -4.65
C LEU A 59 2.32 12.58 -3.72
N THR A 60 1.75 12.37 -2.53
CA THR A 60 1.49 13.46 -1.59
C THR A 60 2.75 14.08 -0.99
N THR A 61 3.87 13.37 -0.98
CA THR A 61 5.16 13.85 -0.46
C THR A 61 6.13 14.26 -1.56
N GLY A 62 5.69 14.29 -2.83
CA GLY A 62 6.53 14.63 -3.98
C GLY A 62 7.75 13.71 -4.15
N THR A 63 7.65 12.48 -3.64
CA THR A 63 8.76 11.51 -3.66
C THR A 63 8.76 10.77 -5.00
N PRO A 64 9.87 10.77 -5.77
CA PRO A 64 9.91 10.23 -7.13
C PRO A 64 10.00 8.69 -7.17
N VAL A 65 9.08 8.01 -6.49
CA VAL A 65 9.03 6.53 -6.38
C VAL A 65 7.84 5.91 -7.11
N GLU A 66 6.96 6.71 -7.68
CA GLU A 66 5.71 6.28 -8.34
C GLU A 66 5.94 5.25 -9.45
N ARG A 67 7.09 5.31 -10.13
CA ARG A 67 7.47 4.39 -11.22
C ARG A 67 8.30 3.19 -10.77
N LEU A 68 8.58 3.08 -9.48
CA LEU A 68 9.34 1.95 -8.96
C LEU A 68 8.45 0.71 -8.87
N PRO A 69 9.00 -0.48 -9.16
CA PRO A 69 8.41 -1.74 -8.72
C PRO A 69 8.16 -1.71 -7.21
N GLU A 70 7.10 -2.38 -6.77
CA GLU A 70 6.53 -2.29 -5.43
C GLU A 70 7.55 -2.60 -4.32
N PHE A 71 8.41 -3.59 -4.54
CA PHE A 71 9.48 -3.93 -3.60
C PHE A 71 10.55 -2.82 -3.50
N LYS A 72 10.88 -2.17 -4.62
CA LYS A 72 11.81 -1.04 -4.62
C LYS A 72 11.17 0.18 -3.95
N MET A 73 9.87 0.40 -4.16
CA MET A 73 9.11 1.45 -3.50
C MET A 73 9.15 1.29 -1.97
N MET A 74 8.89 0.08 -1.46
CA MET A 74 8.97 -0.22 -0.03
C MET A 74 10.37 0.05 0.56
N ASN A 75 11.44 -0.32 -0.15
CA ASN A 75 12.81 -0.05 0.29
C ASN A 75 13.12 1.45 0.35
N GLU A 76 12.62 2.20 -0.62
CA GLU A 76 12.83 3.65 -0.67
C GLU A 76 12.07 4.35 0.47
N LEU A 77 10.80 3.98 0.70
CA LEU A 77 10.02 4.52 1.83
C LEU A 77 10.67 4.22 3.18
N TYR A 78 11.27 3.04 3.35
CA TYR A 78 12.09 2.73 4.53
C TYR A 78 13.32 3.64 4.63
N THR A 79 14.05 3.83 3.52
CA THR A 79 15.27 4.67 3.48
C THR A 79 14.96 6.13 3.80
N LEU A 80 13.81 6.62 3.35
CA LEU A 80 13.31 7.98 3.61
C LEU A 80 12.70 8.14 5.02
N GLY A 81 12.60 7.06 5.80
CA GLY A 81 12.11 7.12 7.18
C GLY A 81 10.59 7.08 7.32
N PHE A 82 9.83 6.83 6.24
CA PHE A 82 8.37 6.66 6.32
C PHE A 82 7.94 5.33 6.96
N MET A 83 8.89 4.42 7.14
CA MET A 83 8.73 3.17 7.87
C MET A 83 9.91 2.96 8.80
N SER A 84 9.64 2.56 10.03
CA SER A 84 10.64 2.05 10.96
C SER A 84 11.15 0.68 10.54
N VAL A 85 12.28 0.26 11.12
CA VAL A 85 12.87 -1.06 10.85
C VAL A 85 11.89 -2.21 11.16
N THR A 86 11.12 -2.10 12.25
CA THR A 86 10.18 -3.15 12.66
C THR A 86 9.03 -3.25 11.66
N GLU A 87 8.47 -2.12 11.23
CA GLU A 87 7.40 -2.07 10.23
C GLU A 87 7.87 -2.65 8.89
N PHE A 88 9.09 -2.31 8.49
CA PHE A 88 9.73 -2.86 7.28
C PHE A 88 9.93 -4.38 7.36
N GLN A 89 10.36 -4.93 8.50
CA GLN A 89 10.49 -6.39 8.64
C GLN A 89 9.13 -7.10 8.59
N ILE A 90 8.08 -6.53 9.19
CA ILE A 90 6.72 -7.08 9.12
C ILE A 90 6.23 -7.08 7.68
N ALA A 91 6.41 -5.98 6.93
CA ALA A 91 6.04 -5.89 5.52
C ALA A 91 6.80 -6.91 4.66
N LYS A 92 8.11 -7.07 4.87
CA LYS A 92 8.91 -8.10 4.18
C LYS A 92 8.39 -9.51 4.45
N LYS A 93 8.07 -9.83 5.70
CA LYS A 93 7.51 -11.14 6.06
C LYS A 93 6.16 -11.38 5.38
N PHE A 94 5.31 -10.34 5.33
CA PHE A 94 4.06 -10.40 4.62
C PHE A 94 4.23 -10.66 3.12
N ILE A 95 5.17 -9.99 2.44
CA ILE A 95 5.43 -10.22 1.02
C ILE A 95 5.79 -11.68 0.72
N GLN A 96 6.57 -12.32 1.61
CA GLN A 96 6.88 -13.75 1.47
C GLN A 96 5.62 -14.63 1.56
N VAL A 97 4.70 -14.30 2.47
CA VAL A 97 3.41 -15.00 2.61
C VAL A 97 2.52 -14.73 1.39
N HIS A 98 2.39 -13.48 0.96
CA HIS A 98 1.62 -13.09 -0.22
C HIS A 98 2.09 -13.85 -1.47
N ASN A 99 3.41 -13.91 -1.72
CA ASN A 99 3.95 -14.63 -2.87
C ASN A 99 3.62 -16.13 -2.80
N ARG A 100 3.71 -16.76 -1.63
CA ARG A 100 3.29 -18.15 -1.45
C ARG A 100 1.81 -18.33 -1.78
N VAL A 101 0.95 -17.46 -1.24
CA VAL A 101 -0.51 -17.48 -1.49
C VAL A 101 -0.81 -17.31 -2.98
N ALA A 102 -0.20 -16.33 -3.64
CA ALA A 102 -0.40 -16.05 -5.07
C ALA A 102 0.02 -17.22 -5.97
N HIS A 103 1.00 -18.02 -5.54
CA HIS A 103 1.43 -19.23 -6.24
C HIS A 103 0.74 -20.52 -5.76
N GLY A 104 -0.24 -20.43 -4.86
CA GLY A 104 -1.00 -21.58 -4.37
C GLY A 104 -0.28 -22.46 -3.34
N PHE A 105 0.81 -21.97 -2.74
CA PHE A 105 1.55 -22.70 -1.71
C PHE A 105 0.95 -22.50 -0.31
N ARG A 106 1.06 -23.53 0.53
CA ARG A 106 0.71 -23.47 1.95
C ARG A 106 1.75 -22.67 2.75
N SER A 107 1.31 -22.02 3.83
CA SER A 107 2.19 -21.29 4.76
C SER A 107 1.62 -21.40 6.17
N ASP A 108 2.32 -22.11 7.06
CA ASP A 108 1.81 -22.42 8.41
C ASP A 108 1.69 -21.20 9.31
N ASP A 109 2.48 -20.15 9.05
CA ASP A 109 2.46 -18.89 9.78
C ASP A 109 1.53 -17.82 9.16
N ARG A 110 0.84 -18.15 8.06
CA ARG A 110 0.06 -17.20 7.25
C ARG A 110 -0.88 -16.35 8.09
N THR A 111 -1.77 -16.99 8.84
CA THR A 111 -2.82 -16.29 9.59
C THR A 111 -2.23 -15.21 10.50
N ASN A 112 -1.15 -15.52 11.21
CA ASN A 112 -0.50 -14.58 12.13
C ASN A 112 0.19 -13.45 11.38
N VAL A 113 0.86 -13.76 10.26
CA VAL A 113 1.53 -12.75 9.43
C VAL A 113 0.53 -11.80 8.78
N VAL A 114 -0.55 -12.33 8.19
CA VAL A 114 -1.59 -11.54 7.53
C VAL A 114 -2.30 -10.63 8.54
N LYS A 115 -2.64 -11.14 9.74
CA LYS A 115 -3.23 -10.31 10.80
C LYS A 115 -2.28 -9.22 11.30
N SER A 116 -1.01 -9.57 11.51
CA SER A 116 0.02 -8.61 11.94
C SER A 116 0.20 -7.50 10.91
N PHE A 117 0.24 -7.87 9.63
CA PHE A 117 0.37 -6.91 8.54
C PHE A 117 -0.90 -6.06 8.36
N ALA A 118 -2.10 -6.62 8.51
CA ALA A 118 -3.34 -5.85 8.46
C ALA A 118 -3.43 -4.77 9.54
N LYS A 119 -2.95 -5.10 10.74
CA LYS A 119 -2.82 -4.14 11.84
C LYS A 119 -1.82 -3.05 11.47
N LEU A 120 -0.60 -3.43 11.07
CA LEU A 120 0.44 -2.50 10.64
C LEU A 120 -0.05 -1.56 9.54
N LEU A 121 -0.66 -2.10 8.49
CA LEU A 121 -1.11 -1.32 7.35
C LEU A 121 -2.20 -0.31 7.73
N SER A 122 -3.06 -0.66 8.71
CA SER A 122 -4.02 0.29 9.28
C SER A 122 -3.32 1.45 9.99
N GLU A 123 -2.25 1.17 10.74
CA GLU A 123 -1.45 2.18 11.44
C GLU A 123 -0.69 3.07 10.45
N LEU A 124 -0.03 2.48 9.44
CA LEU A 124 0.67 3.20 8.38
C LEU A 124 -0.26 4.13 7.61
N VAL A 125 -1.43 3.65 7.16
CA VAL A 125 -2.40 4.48 6.42
C VAL A 125 -2.87 5.68 7.25
N ALA A 126 -3.11 5.49 8.56
CA ALA A 126 -3.50 6.60 9.44
C ALA A 126 -2.37 7.62 9.63
N ASN A 127 -1.14 7.14 9.82
CA ASN A 127 0.05 7.98 10.00
C ASN A 127 0.37 8.77 8.72
N TRP A 128 0.42 8.08 7.58
CA TRP A 128 0.74 8.68 6.28
C TRP A 128 -0.29 9.69 5.82
N ARG A 129 -1.58 9.45 6.07
CA ARG A 129 -2.63 10.46 5.85
C ARG A 129 -2.34 11.78 6.56
N THR A 130 -1.82 11.70 7.79
CA THR A 130 -1.50 12.88 8.60
C THR A 130 -0.26 13.59 8.07
N GLU A 131 0.75 12.83 7.65
CA GLU A 131 1.99 13.37 7.08
C GLU A 131 1.71 14.12 5.77
N SER A 132 0.85 13.58 4.89
CA SER A 132 0.40 14.26 3.67
C SER A 132 -0.27 15.62 3.93
N GLY A 133 -0.96 15.78 5.06
CA GLY A 133 -1.62 17.03 5.44
C GLY A 133 -0.65 18.12 5.90
N ARG A 134 0.51 17.74 6.45
CA ARG A 134 1.54 18.69 6.92
C ARG A 134 2.34 19.28 5.77
N SER A 135 2.54 18.52 4.69
CA SER A 135 3.27 19.01 3.50
C SER A 135 2.49 20.05 2.68
N SER A 136 1.16 20.17 2.84
CA SER A 136 0.36 21.20 2.16
C SER A 136 0.32 22.56 2.90
N GLU A 137 0.92 22.66 4.09
CA GLU A 137 0.94 23.89 4.90
C GLU A 137 2.32 24.60 4.91
N ALA A 138 3.29 24.14 4.11
CA ALA A 138 4.57 24.83 3.97
C ALA A 138 4.42 26.08 3.04
N PRO A 139 4.76 27.30 3.52
CA PRO A 139 4.60 28.56 2.78
C PRO A 139 5.60 28.73 1.62
#